data_AF-A0A9X3PCV9-F1
#
_entry.id   AF-A0A9X3PCV9-F1
#
_cell.length_a   1.000
_cell.length_b   1.000
_cell.length_c   1.000
_cell.angle_alpha   90.00
_cell.angle_beta   90.00
_cell.angle_gamma   90.00
#
_symmetry.space_group_name_H-M   'P 1'
#
loop_
_entity.id
_entity.type
_entity.pdbx_description
1 polymer ?
#
loop_
_entity_poly.entity_id
_entity_poly.type
_entity_poly.pdbx_seq_one_letter_code
_entity_poly.pdbx_strand_id
1 'polypeptide(L)'
;MSQREFDPEAVADFQRILKADLDFIEEQIIPRMRDGDLSNMPAFGLEGVEGKKSEYLTSFQSTWTDLQNIKVTIKKMLEALDEIVKQNADTEDSNVTEIEQYLSVGESVPTEAPTTNYYDEL
;
A
#
# COMPACT_ATOMS: atom_id res chain seq x y z
N MET A 1 -19.81 -2.17 18.57
CA MET A 1 -18.80 -1.50 17.72
C MET A 1 -17.72 -2.52 17.45
N SER A 2 -17.52 -2.95 16.20
CA SER A 2 -16.41 -3.84 15.86
C SER A 2 -15.11 -3.04 15.99
N GLN A 3 -14.14 -3.52 16.77
CA GLN A 3 -12.78 -2.96 16.78
C GLN A 3 -12.24 -3.06 15.35
N ARG A 4 -11.73 -1.96 14.79
CA ARG A 4 -10.96 -2.02 13.54
C ARG A 4 -9.54 -2.38 13.91
N GLU A 5 -9.12 -3.57 13.52
CA GLU A 5 -7.75 -4.07 13.71
C GLU A 5 -7.03 -3.98 12.36
N PHE A 6 -5.77 -3.53 12.40
CA PHE A 6 -4.92 -3.49 11.22
C PHE A 6 -4.38 -4.90 10.95
N ASP A 7 -4.58 -5.40 9.72
CA ASP A 7 -4.11 -6.71 9.30
C ASP A 7 -2.94 -6.55 8.31
N PRO A 8 -1.68 -6.67 8.77
CA PRO A 8 -0.51 -6.53 7.91
C PRO A 8 -0.38 -7.66 6.89
N GLU A 9 -0.91 -8.86 7.18
CA GLU A 9 -0.86 -10.01 6.27
C GLU A 9 -1.79 -9.78 5.07
N ALA A 10 -3.02 -9.31 5.32
CA ALA A 10 -3.95 -8.94 4.27
C ALA A 10 -3.40 -7.84 3.35
N VAL A 11 -2.69 -6.85 3.91
CA VAL A 11 -2.02 -5.81 3.12
C VAL A 11 -0.91 -6.41 2.26
N ALA A 12 -0.05 -7.26 2.81
CA ALA A 12 1.03 -7.90 2.07
C ALA A 12 0.51 -8.78 0.93
N ASP A 13 -0.59 -9.50 1.16
CA ASP A 13 -1.25 -10.30 0.13
C ASP A 13 -1.79 -9.44 -1.01
N PHE A 14 -2.46 -8.34 -0.68
CA PHE A 14 -2.98 -7.42 -1.68
C PHE A 14 -1.86 -6.76 -2.49
N GLN A 15 -0.76 -6.36 -1.83
CA GLN A 15 0.43 -5.85 -2.51
C GLN A 15 1.03 -6.88 -3.49
N ARG A 16 1.02 -8.17 -3.15
CA ARG A 16 1.50 -9.24 -4.03
C ARG A 16 0.66 -9.36 -5.28
N ILE A 17 -0.67 -9.28 -5.15
CA ILE A 17 -1.60 -9.29 -6.28
C ILE A 17 -1.32 -8.09 -7.19
N LEU A 18 -1.27 -6.88 -6.61
CA LEU A 18 -1.02 -5.65 -7.37
C LEU A 18 0.33 -5.66 -8.09
N LYS A 19 1.39 -6.21 -7.47
CA LYS A 19 2.70 -6.37 -8.12
C LYS A 19 2.62 -7.34 -9.29
N ALA A 20 1.97 -8.49 -9.13
CA ALA A 20 1.80 -9.45 -10.22
C ALA A 20 1.02 -8.85 -11.40
N ASP A 21 -0.04 -8.09 -11.14
CA ASP A 21 -0.81 -7.39 -12.17
C ASP A 21 0.03 -6.31 -12.87
N LEU A 22 0.82 -5.55 -12.11
CA LEU A 22 1.72 -4.53 -12.65
C LEU A 22 2.79 -5.16 -13.54
N ASP A 23 3.43 -6.24 -13.08
CA ASP A 23 4.45 -6.98 -13.83
C ASP A 23 3.86 -7.54 -15.12
N PHE A 24 2.65 -8.12 -15.06
CA PHE A 24 1.97 -8.59 -16.27
C PHE A 24 1.71 -7.45 -17.26
N ILE A 25 1.25 -6.29 -16.80
CA ILE A 25 1.03 -5.12 -17.66
C ILE A 25 2.35 -4.63 -18.27
N GLU A 26 3.41 -4.48 -17.47
CA GLU A 26 4.69 -3.93 -17.89
C GLU A 26 5.50 -4.87 -18.79
N GLU A 27 5.48 -6.17 -18.50
CA GLU A 27 6.32 -7.15 -19.19
C GLU A 27 5.59 -7.85 -20.34
N GLN A 28 4.28 -8.06 -20.25
CA GLN A 28 3.53 -8.83 -21.25
C GLN A 28 2.69 -7.96 -22.18
N ILE A 29 1.96 -6.98 -21.65
CA ILE A 29 0.99 -6.22 -22.46
C ILE A 29 1.63 -5.01 -23.14
N ILE A 30 2.32 -4.15 -22.37
CA ILE A 30 2.91 -2.92 -22.88
C ILE A 30 3.88 -3.17 -24.05
N PRO A 31 4.81 -4.15 -24.01
CA PRO A 31 5.73 -4.40 -25.12
C PRO A 31 4.99 -4.83 -26.39
N ARG A 32 3.95 -5.65 -26.24
CA ARG A 32 3.13 -6.12 -27.37
C ARG A 32 2.36 -4.99 -28.05
N MET A 33 1.81 -4.07 -27.26
CA MET A 33 1.11 -2.89 -27.79
C MET A 33 2.07 -1.85 -28.37
N ARG A 34 3.25 -1.65 -27.77
CA ARG A 34 4.20 -0.62 -28.21
C ARG A 34 4.89 -0.98 -29.52
N ASP A 35 5.52 -2.16 -29.55
CA ASP A 35 6.39 -2.58 -30.65
C ASP A 35 6.09 -4.00 -31.17
N GLY A 36 5.19 -4.73 -30.50
CA GLY A 36 4.92 -6.13 -30.79
C GLY A 36 3.72 -6.36 -31.70
N ASP A 37 3.15 -7.55 -31.59
CA ASP A 37 2.05 -8.01 -32.45
C ASP A 37 0.79 -7.15 -32.35
N LEU A 38 0.48 -6.63 -31.16
CA LEU A 38 -0.69 -5.76 -30.93
C LEU A 38 -0.50 -4.33 -31.45
N SER A 39 0.72 -3.92 -31.83
CA SER A 39 0.98 -2.62 -32.44
C SER A 39 0.50 -2.53 -33.90
N ASN A 40 0.31 -3.68 -34.55
CA ASN A 40 0.02 -3.73 -35.98
C ASN A 40 -1.44 -3.35 -36.28
N MET A 41 -1.63 -2.47 -37.25
CA MET A 41 -2.97 -2.16 -37.75
C MET A 41 -3.50 -3.33 -38.59
N PRO A 42 -4.80 -3.68 -38.46
CA PRO A 42 -5.45 -4.60 -39.38
C PRO A 42 -5.38 -4.12 -40.83
N ALA A 43 -5.44 -5.07 -41.79
CA ALA A 43 -5.46 -4.75 -43.22
C ALA A 43 -6.83 -4.16 -43.62
N PHE A 44 -7.00 -2.84 -43.50
CA PHE A 44 -8.19 -2.10 -43.93
C PHE A 44 -8.25 -1.88 -45.45
N GLY A 45 -8.10 -2.96 -46.24
CA GLY A 45 -7.96 -2.90 -47.71
C GLY A 45 -9.16 -3.42 -48.52
N LEU A 46 -10.31 -3.63 -47.89
CA LEU A 46 -11.52 -4.18 -48.53
C LEU A 46 -12.55 -3.07 -48.83
N GLU A 47 -13.39 -3.24 -49.85
CA GLU A 47 -14.51 -2.32 -50.09
C GLU A 47 -15.41 -2.18 -48.85
N GLY A 48 -15.87 -0.95 -48.54
CA GLY A 48 -16.74 -0.67 -47.39
C GLY A 48 -16.03 -0.36 -46.07
N VAL A 49 -14.70 -0.14 -46.08
CA VAL A 49 -13.90 0.19 -44.89
C VAL A 49 -13.53 1.67 -44.76
N GLU A 50 -14.18 2.58 -45.50
CA GLU A 50 -14.02 4.01 -45.26
C GLU A 50 -14.23 4.33 -43.76
N GLY A 51 -13.30 5.07 -43.16
CA GLY A 51 -13.35 5.45 -41.74
C GLY A 51 -12.85 4.39 -40.75
N LYS A 52 -12.83 3.09 -41.09
CA LYS A 52 -12.43 2.01 -40.16
C LYS A 52 -11.01 2.10 -39.64
N LYS A 53 -10.10 2.59 -40.48
CA LYS A 53 -8.71 2.89 -40.06
C LYS A 53 -8.66 3.96 -38.97
N SER A 54 -9.48 5.02 -39.10
CA SER A 54 -9.52 6.11 -38.12
C SER A 54 -10.16 5.64 -36.81
N GLU A 55 -11.27 4.90 -36.89
CA GLU A 55 -11.94 4.31 -35.72
C GLU A 55 -10.97 3.41 -34.94
N TYR A 56 -10.21 2.57 -35.64
CA TYR A 56 -9.20 1.72 -35.02
C TYR A 56 -8.11 2.53 -34.33
N LEU A 57 -7.57 3.57 -34.96
CA LEU A 57 -6.52 4.41 -34.35
C LEU A 57 -7.02 5.08 -33.07
N THR A 58 -8.23 5.64 -33.09
CA THR A 58 -8.85 6.25 -31.90
C THR A 58 -9.05 5.22 -30.80
N SER A 59 -9.58 4.04 -31.13
CA SER A 59 -9.77 2.96 -30.15
C SER A 59 -8.44 2.51 -29.57
N PHE A 60 -7.42 2.30 -30.41
CA PHE A 60 -6.09 1.87 -29.98
C PHE A 60 -5.44 2.90 -29.05
N GLN A 61 -5.52 4.18 -29.40
CA GLN A 61 -5.02 5.28 -28.55
C GLN A 61 -5.74 5.36 -27.21
N SER A 62 -7.06 5.17 -27.20
CA SER A 62 -7.85 5.13 -25.96
C SER A 62 -7.39 3.96 -25.09
N THR A 63 -7.37 2.73 -25.64
CA THR A 63 -6.95 1.53 -24.92
C THR A 63 -5.53 1.67 -24.37
N TRP A 64 -4.61 2.23 -25.15
CA TRP A 64 -3.26 2.50 -24.70
C TRP A 64 -3.23 3.47 -23.51
N THR A 65 -3.99 4.57 -23.59
CA THR A 65 -4.08 5.57 -22.52
C THR A 65 -4.69 4.96 -21.25
N ASP A 66 -5.76 4.19 -21.38
CA ASP A 66 -6.42 3.50 -20.27
C ASP A 66 -5.46 2.52 -19.58
N LEU A 67 -4.67 1.77 -20.35
CA LEU A 67 -3.66 0.86 -19.81
C LEU A 67 -2.58 1.62 -19.01
N GLN A 68 -2.10 2.76 -19.52
CA GLN A 68 -1.14 3.60 -18.79
C GLN A 68 -1.75 4.15 -17.49
N ASN A 69 -3.03 4.54 -17.51
CA ASN A 69 -3.75 5.00 -16.32
C ASN A 69 -3.89 3.89 -15.26
N ILE A 70 -4.21 2.66 -15.69
CA ILE A 70 -4.28 1.49 -14.79
C ILE A 70 -2.91 1.25 -14.15
N LYS A 71 -1.85 1.20 -14.96
CA LYS A 71 -0.47 1.05 -14.48
C LYS A 71 -0.10 2.10 -13.42
N VAL A 72 -0.38 3.38 -13.69
CA VAL A 72 -0.10 4.47 -12.73
C VAL A 72 -0.94 4.32 -11.46
N THR A 73 -2.20 3.94 -11.61
CA THR A 73 -3.10 3.71 -10.46
C THR A 73 -2.59 2.60 -9.56
N ILE A 74 -2.17 1.46 -10.13
CA ILE A 74 -1.61 0.35 -9.38
C ILE A 74 -0.34 0.77 -8.63
N LYS A 75 0.57 1.52 -9.28
CA LYS A 75 1.77 2.04 -8.60
C LYS A 75 1.42 2.92 -7.39
N LYS A 76 0.45 3.82 -7.55
CA LYS A 76 -0.03 4.68 -6.45
C LYS A 76 -0.69 3.88 -5.33
N MET A 77 -1.43 2.82 -5.66
CA MET A 77 -2.01 1.93 -4.64
C MET A 77 -0.91 1.22 -3.85
N LEU A 78 0.14 0.73 -4.52
CA LEU A 78 1.30 0.13 -3.85
C LEU A 78 1.99 1.12 -2.91
N GLU A 79 2.24 2.35 -3.38
CA GLU A 79 2.82 3.44 -2.57
C GLU A 79 1.96 3.75 -1.34
N ALA A 80 0.65 3.85 -1.50
CA ALA A 80 -0.27 4.09 -0.39
C ALA A 80 -0.28 2.95 0.63
N LEU A 81 -0.22 1.69 0.18
CA LEU A 81 -0.15 0.53 1.07
C LEU A 81 1.18 0.49 1.84
N ASP A 82 2.30 0.81 1.19
CA ASP A 82 3.60 0.92 1.85
C ASP A 82 3.59 2.01 2.92
N GLU A 83 2.96 3.16 2.64
CA GLU A 83 2.80 4.24 3.62
C GLU A 83 1.95 3.82 4.82
N ILE A 84 0.85 3.10 4.58
CA ILE A 84 -0.02 2.58 5.66
C ILE A 84 0.74 1.61 6.56
N VAL A 85 1.50 0.67 5.98
CA VAL A 85 2.32 -0.29 6.74
C VAL A 85 3.35 0.44 7.60
N LYS A 86 4.01 1.45 7.03
CA LYS A 86 4.98 2.26 7.76
C LYS A 86 4.33 3.03 8.92
N GLN A 87 3.20 3.69 8.69
CA GLN A 87 2.49 4.45 9.72
C GLN A 87 2.01 3.54 10.87
N ASN A 88 1.57 2.32 10.57
CA ASN A 88 1.20 1.35 11.59
C ASN A 88 2.41 0.92 12.43
N ALA A 89 3.55 0.60 11.81
CA ALA A 89 4.78 0.26 12.53
C ALA A 89 5.25 1.41 13.46
N ASP A 90 5.27 2.65 12.94
CA ASP A 90 5.66 3.84 13.72
C ASP A 90 4.71 4.07 14.94
N THR A 91 3.43 3.75 14.78
CA THR A 91 2.43 3.84 15.87
C THR A 91 2.62 2.75 16.91
N GLU A 92 2.91 1.52 16.49
CA GLU A 92 3.17 0.40 17.39
C GLU A 92 4.44 0.64 18.23
N ASP A 93 5.53 1.10 17.62
CA ASP A 93 6.77 1.45 18.33
C ASP A 93 6.54 2.55 19.38
N SER A 94 5.72 3.56 19.03
CA SER A 94 5.34 4.64 19.95
C SER A 94 4.54 4.11 21.14
N ASN A 95 3.57 3.20 20.89
CA ASN A 95 2.76 2.60 21.94
C ASN A 95 3.60 1.72 22.88
N VAL A 96 4.54 0.94 22.36
CA VAL A 96 5.47 0.13 23.17
C VAL A 96 6.32 1.03 24.06
N THR A 97 6.90 2.09 23.49
CA THR A 97 7.71 3.07 24.24
C THR A 97 6.92 3.72 25.38
N GLU A 98 5.66 4.10 25.13
CA GLU A 98 4.78 4.68 26.15
C GLU A 98 4.49 3.69 27.29
N ILE A 99 4.20 2.43 26.96
CA ILE A 99 3.96 1.37 27.96
C ILE A 99 5.23 1.10 28.79
N GLU A 100 6.40 1.01 28.16
CA GLU A 100 7.69 0.85 28.85
C GLU A 100 7.98 2.01 29.81
N GLN A 101 7.68 3.24 29.38
CA GLN A 101 7.80 4.42 30.23
C GLN A 101 6.87 4.33 31.45
N TYR A 102 5.61 3.96 31.27
CA TYR A 102 4.67 3.78 32.39
C TYR A 102 5.11 2.67 33.36
N LEU A 103 5.64 1.56 32.84
CA LEU A 103 6.14 0.46 33.65
C LEU A 103 7.40 0.85 34.43
N SER A 104 8.30 1.64 33.83
CA SER A 104 9.52 2.11 34.52
C SER A 104 9.26 3.15 35.61
N VAL A 105 8.22 3.97 35.49
CA VAL A 105 7.83 4.97 36.50
C VAL A 105 7.11 4.34 37.71
N GLY A 106 6.57 3.13 37.56
CA GLY A 106 5.87 2.40 38.63
C GLY A 106 6.76 1.75 39.69
N GLU A 107 8.10 1.74 39.52
CA GLU A 107 9.04 1.01 40.40
C GLU A 107 9.78 1.88 41.45
N SER A 108 9.29 3.08 41.78
CA SER A 108 9.79 3.84 42.94
C SER A 108 8.73 3.96 44.03
N VAL A 109 8.63 2.94 44.88
CA VAL A 109 7.95 3.07 46.18
C VAL A 109 8.91 3.83 47.11
N PRO A 110 8.57 5.04 47.60
CA PRO A 110 9.38 5.70 48.60
C PRO A 110 9.21 4.94 49.92
N THR A 111 10.22 4.16 50.31
CA THR A 111 10.35 3.65 51.67
C THR A 111 10.80 4.78 52.60
N GLU A 112 9.89 5.70 52.92
CA GLU A 112 10.05 6.53 54.11
C GLU A 112 9.17 5.96 55.22
N ALA A 113 9.80 5.19 56.11
CA ALA A 113 9.18 4.86 57.40
C ALA A 113 9.33 6.07 58.33
N PRO A 114 8.26 6.65 58.87
CA PRO A 114 8.38 7.64 59.92
C PRO A 114 8.69 6.92 61.24
N THR A 115 9.95 6.96 61.70
CA THR A 115 10.29 6.52 63.06
C THR A 115 9.82 7.58 64.05
N THR A 116 8.60 7.45 64.54
CA THR A 116 8.12 8.18 65.72
C THR A 116 8.66 7.48 66.96
N ASN A 117 9.71 8.02 67.58
CA ASN A 117 10.19 7.58 68.88
C ASN A 117 9.21 8.06 69.96
N TYR A 118 8.41 7.14 70.49
CA TYR A 118 7.69 7.32 71.75
C TYR A 118 8.18 6.27 72.74
N TYR A 119 8.48 6.76 73.96
CA TYR A 119 8.83 6.05 75.20
C TYR A 119 10.30 5.65 75.41
N ASP A 120 10.98 6.42 76.27
CA ASP A 120 11.36 5.90 77.59
C ASP A 120 11.57 7.09 78.56
N GLU A 121 10.52 7.38 79.34
CA GLU A 121 10.67 7.84 80.72
C GLU A 121 10.84 6.58 81.58
N LEU A 122 12.00 6.43 82.24
CA LEU A 122 12.19 6.03 83.65
C LEU A 122 13.68 5.82 83.96
#